data_AF-A0A3D2RLK5-F1
#
_entry.id   AF-A0A3D2RLK5-F1
#
_cell.length_a   1.000
_cell.length_b   1.000
_cell.length_c   1.000
_cell.angle_alpha   90.00
_cell.angle_beta   90.00
_cell.angle_gamma   90.00
#
_symmetry.space_group_name_H-M   'P 1'
#
loop_
_entity.id
_entity.type
_entity.pdbx_description
1 polymer ?
#
loop_
_entity_poly.entity_id
_entity_poly.type
_entity_poly.pdbx_seq_one_letter_code
_entity_poly.pdbx_strand_id
1 'polypeptide(L)'
;MLATRSGEPGRSTFALAQTQLLRFPGRTMASVTLVSLAVFVLVTVALNRNEDSGSRIPAGAGGFRWIGESTIQIGEDLGDRKVLMDFGFSPSQLGQMGPVEVHRYRLRPGEDVSCLNLHRPGQPRILGVPERTVDRGGFEFQAVAEGVDVQNPWR
;
A
#
# COMPACT_ATOMS: atom_id res chain seq x y z
N MET A 1 -53.62 50.50 -10.48
CA MET A 1 -54.16 49.18 -10.83
C MET A 1 -53.00 48.20 -10.81
N LEU A 2 -52.87 47.42 -9.73
CA LEU A 2 -51.79 46.44 -9.56
C LEU A 2 -52.02 45.26 -10.52
N ALA A 3 -50.95 44.81 -11.17
CA ALA A 3 -50.86 43.47 -11.73
C ALA A 3 -49.54 42.85 -11.27
N THR A 4 -49.50 42.48 -9.99
CA THR A 4 -48.50 41.56 -9.45
C THR A 4 -48.72 40.20 -10.09
N ARG A 5 -47.88 39.82 -11.05
CA ARG A 5 -47.78 38.42 -11.51
C ARG A 5 -47.02 37.63 -10.45
N SER A 6 -47.76 37.08 -9.49
CA SER A 6 -47.32 36.01 -8.61
C SER A 6 -47.21 34.72 -9.43
N GLY A 7 -46.02 34.41 -9.93
CA GLY A 7 -45.70 33.13 -10.56
C GLY A 7 -44.74 32.33 -9.68
N GLU A 8 -45.27 31.32 -8.99
CA GLU A 8 -44.62 30.09 -8.48
C GLU A 8 -43.10 30.18 -8.14
N PRO A 9 -42.72 30.21 -6.84
CA PRO A 9 -41.32 30.14 -6.41
C PRO A 9 -40.81 28.70 -6.49
N GLY A 10 -40.71 28.18 -7.71
CA GLY A 10 -40.31 26.80 -8.00
C GLY A 10 -39.56 26.67 -9.32
N ARG A 11 -38.98 27.75 -9.85
CA ARG A 11 -38.03 27.66 -10.96
C ARG A 11 -36.77 26.97 -10.46
N SER A 12 -36.81 25.65 -10.61
CA SER A 12 -35.78 24.67 -10.29
C SER A 12 -34.39 25.27 -10.47
N THR A 13 -33.64 25.32 -9.36
CA THR A 13 -32.22 25.74 -9.35
C THR A 13 -31.41 24.99 -10.40
N PHE A 14 -31.81 23.77 -10.75
CA PHE A 14 -31.24 22.99 -11.85
C PHE A 14 -31.41 23.65 -13.23
N ALA A 15 -32.55 24.29 -13.52
CA ALA A 15 -32.78 24.95 -14.80
C ALA A 15 -31.91 26.21 -14.97
N LEU A 16 -31.69 26.95 -13.88
CA LEU A 16 -30.75 28.08 -13.84
C LEU A 16 -29.29 27.59 -13.94
N ALA A 17 -28.95 26.49 -13.30
CA ALA A 17 -27.63 25.87 -13.43
C ALA A 17 -27.37 25.42 -14.88
N GLN A 18 -28.32 24.73 -15.53
CA GLN A 18 -28.20 24.27 -16.92
C GLN A 18 -27.98 25.42 -17.92
N THR A 19 -28.73 26.52 -17.75
CA THR A 19 -28.56 27.69 -18.63
C THR A 19 -27.19 28.34 -18.45
N GLN A 20 -26.63 28.33 -17.25
CA GLN A 20 -25.28 28.82 -16.99
C GLN A 20 -24.19 27.92 -17.60
N LEU A 21 -24.38 26.58 -17.56
CA LEU A 21 -23.49 25.61 -18.20
C LEU A 21 -23.41 25.80 -19.72
N LEU A 22 -24.54 26.11 -20.37
CA LEU A 22 -24.62 26.32 -21.81
C LEU A 22 -24.07 27.69 -22.26
N ARG A 23 -24.10 28.71 -21.40
CA ARG A 23 -23.60 30.07 -21.72
C ARG A 23 -22.09 30.20 -21.72
N PHE A 24 -21.39 29.41 -20.90
CA PHE A 24 -19.93 29.50 -20.75
C PHE A 24 -19.24 28.13 -20.91
N PRO A 25 -19.41 27.46 -22.06
CA PRO A 25 -19.03 26.07 -22.24
C PRO A 25 -17.53 25.81 -21.98
N GLY A 26 -16.64 26.72 -22.39
CA GLY A 26 -15.20 26.56 -22.19
C GLY A 26 -14.78 26.56 -20.71
N ARG A 27 -15.36 27.46 -19.89
CA ARG A 27 -15.05 27.54 -18.45
C ARG A 27 -15.63 26.35 -17.69
N THR A 28 -16.85 25.97 -18.04
CA THR A 28 -17.51 24.78 -17.46
C THR A 28 -16.76 23.50 -17.80
N MET A 29 -16.37 23.30 -19.06
CA MET A 29 -15.59 22.12 -19.46
C MET A 29 -14.24 22.08 -18.75
N ALA A 30 -13.51 23.19 -18.67
CA ALA A 30 -12.22 23.22 -17.98
C ALA A 30 -12.33 22.79 -16.50
N SER A 31 -13.32 23.31 -15.77
CA SER A 31 -13.54 22.94 -14.37
C SER A 31 -13.96 21.47 -14.22
N VAL A 32 -14.91 20.99 -15.05
CA VAL A 32 -15.38 19.60 -15.00
C VAL A 32 -14.24 18.64 -15.31
N THR A 33 -13.45 18.90 -16.36
CA THR A 33 -12.30 18.07 -16.75
C THR A 33 -11.24 18.02 -15.66
N LEU A 34 -10.92 19.14 -15.02
CA LEU A 34 -9.91 19.17 -13.95
C LEU A 34 -10.36 18.33 -12.74
N VAL A 35 -11.63 18.47 -12.33
CA VAL A 35 -12.18 17.68 -11.23
C VAL A 35 -12.24 16.20 -11.59
N SER A 36 -12.71 15.85 -12.80
CA SER A 36 -12.76 14.46 -13.26
C SER A 36 -11.37 13.83 -13.34
N LEU A 37 -10.36 14.57 -13.81
CA LEU A 37 -8.98 14.09 -13.87
C LEU A 37 -8.41 13.84 -12.47
N ALA A 38 -8.65 14.76 -11.51
CA ALA A 38 -8.21 14.59 -10.14
C ALA A 38 -8.85 13.36 -9.47
N VAL A 39 -10.16 13.16 -9.65
CA VAL A 39 -10.88 11.98 -9.14
C VAL A 39 -10.36 10.71 -9.80
N PHE A 40 -10.16 10.72 -11.12
CA PHE A 40 -9.60 9.59 -11.85
C PHE A 40 -8.24 9.17 -11.28
N VAL A 41 -7.29 10.11 -11.16
CA VAL A 41 -5.95 9.83 -10.61
C VAL A 41 -6.03 9.28 -9.19
N LEU A 42 -6.87 9.87 -8.33
CA LEU A 42 -7.05 9.42 -6.95
C LEU A 42 -7.57 7.97 -6.90
N VAL A 43 -8.60 7.66 -7.68
CA VAL A 43 -9.17 6.30 -7.74
C VAL A 43 -8.18 5.31 -8.34
N THR A 44 -7.48 5.67 -9.41
CA THR A 44 -6.46 4.80 -10.02
C THR A 44 -5.33 4.49 -9.04
N VAL A 45 -4.82 5.48 -8.30
CA VAL A 45 -3.78 5.25 -7.29
C VAL A 45 -4.32 4.39 -6.14
N ALA A 46 -5.53 4.66 -5.67
CA ALA A 46 -6.16 3.87 -4.61
C ALA A 46 -6.38 2.41 -5.02
N LEU A 47 -6.81 2.15 -6.25
CA LEU A 47 -7.02 0.78 -6.78
C LEU A 47 -5.71 0.04 -7.07
N ASN A 48 -4.64 0.74 -7.45
CA ASN A 48 -3.32 0.13 -7.66
C ASN A 48 -2.55 -0.10 -6.35
N ARG A 49 -3.05 0.41 -5.22
CA ARG A 49 -2.47 0.14 -3.90
C ARG A 49 -2.79 -1.31 -3.53
N ASN A 50 -1.84 -2.20 -3.82
CA ASN A 50 -1.99 -3.62 -3.56
C ASN A 50 -1.75 -3.91 -2.07
N GLU A 51 -2.78 -3.73 -1.24
CA GLU A 51 -2.79 -4.22 0.15
C GLU A 51 -3.20 -5.69 0.12
N ASP A 52 -2.22 -6.57 -0.08
CA ASP A 52 -2.49 -8.00 -0.21
C ASP A 52 -3.01 -8.58 1.12
N SER A 53 -4.34 -8.61 1.23
CA SER A 53 -5.10 -9.03 2.40
C SER A 53 -5.58 -10.49 2.27
N GLY A 54 -5.05 -11.24 1.30
CA GLY A 54 -5.50 -12.58 0.96
C GLY A 54 -4.76 -13.72 1.69
N SER A 55 -5.39 -14.89 1.72
CA SER A 55 -4.81 -16.18 2.18
C SER A 55 -3.64 -16.68 1.30
N ARG A 56 -3.48 -16.07 0.11
CA ARG A 56 -2.46 -16.45 -0.87
C ARG A 56 -1.18 -15.65 -0.61
N ILE A 57 -0.04 -16.33 -0.68
CA ILE A 57 1.26 -15.66 -0.56
C ILE A 57 1.42 -14.76 -1.80
N PRO A 58 1.67 -13.44 -1.64
CA PRO A 58 1.85 -12.54 -2.76
C PRO A 58 2.99 -13.02 -3.66
N ALA A 59 2.78 -13.00 -4.98
CA ALA A 59 3.86 -13.21 -5.93
C ALA A 59 4.93 -12.11 -5.71
N GLY A 60 6.18 -12.50 -5.47
CA GLY A 60 7.27 -11.58 -5.15
C GLY A 60 7.50 -11.30 -3.65
N ALA A 61 6.64 -11.78 -2.74
CA ALA A 61 6.86 -11.65 -1.29
C ALA A 61 7.90 -12.64 -0.72
N GLY A 62 8.67 -13.33 -1.57
CA GLY A 62 9.73 -14.22 -1.10
C GLY A 62 9.25 -15.52 -0.45
N GLY A 63 7.96 -15.87 -0.57
CA GLY A 63 7.34 -16.97 0.19
C GLY A 63 6.77 -16.56 1.55
N PHE A 64 6.86 -15.29 1.96
CA PHE A 64 6.36 -14.82 3.25
C PHE A 64 4.87 -14.44 3.19
N ARG A 65 4.09 -14.95 4.14
CA ARG A 65 2.68 -14.58 4.32
C ARG A 65 2.50 -13.32 5.15
N TRP A 66 3.35 -13.12 6.15
CA TRP A 66 3.24 -12.01 7.10
C TRP A 66 4.55 -11.25 7.18
N ILE A 67 4.42 -9.93 7.27
CA ILE A 67 5.52 -9.02 7.52
C ILE A 67 5.12 -8.10 8.68
N GLY A 68 6.06 -7.84 9.58
CA GLY A 68 5.86 -6.97 10.72
C GLY A 68 7.14 -6.23 11.04
N GLU A 69 6.99 -5.03 11.60
CA GLU A 69 8.08 -4.21 12.11
C GLU A 69 7.96 -4.12 13.62
N SER A 70 9.10 -4.26 14.31
CA SER A 70 9.17 -4.14 15.76
C SER A 70 9.91 -2.87 16.15
N THR A 71 9.40 -2.14 17.14
CA THR A 71 10.06 -0.96 17.70
C THR A 71 11.24 -1.32 18.61
N ILE A 72 11.30 -2.57 19.07
CA ILE A 72 12.39 -3.13 19.87
C ILE A 72 13.16 -4.18 19.07
N GLN A 73 14.47 -4.28 19.33
CA GLN A 73 15.30 -5.32 18.73
C GLN A 73 14.92 -6.70 19.30
N ILE A 74 14.57 -7.63 18.42
CA ILE A 74 14.25 -9.02 18.79
C ILE A 74 15.48 -9.90 18.57
N GLY A 75 16.22 -10.13 19.65
CA GLY A 75 17.46 -10.92 19.66
C GLY A 75 17.24 -12.44 19.61
N GLU A 76 16.11 -12.93 20.15
CA GLU A 76 15.79 -14.34 20.22
C GLU A 76 15.09 -14.86 18.97
N ASP A 77 15.09 -16.17 18.76
CA ASP A 77 14.41 -16.78 17.62
C ASP A 77 12.93 -17.02 17.93
N LEU A 78 12.06 -16.22 17.33
CA LEU A 78 10.60 -16.33 17.49
C LEU A 78 10.01 -17.58 16.81
N GLY A 79 10.81 -18.35 16.07
CA GLY A 79 10.41 -19.68 15.60
C GLY A 79 10.43 -20.74 16.72
N ASP A 80 11.14 -20.49 17.82
CA ASP A 80 11.21 -21.42 18.95
C ASP A 80 9.98 -21.27 19.86
N ARG A 81 9.26 -22.37 20.06
CA ARG A 81 8.10 -22.42 20.96
C ARG A 81 8.46 -22.06 22.39
N LYS A 82 9.67 -22.39 22.85
CA LYS A 82 10.12 -22.07 24.20
C LYS A 82 10.25 -20.55 24.36
N VAL A 83 10.90 -19.89 23.40
CA VAL A 83 10.98 -18.43 23.33
C VAL A 83 9.57 -17.83 23.31
N LEU A 84 8.68 -18.32 22.45
CA LEU A 84 7.31 -17.81 22.42
C LEU A 84 6.56 -17.96 23.77
N MET A 85 6.79 -19.03 24.52
CA MET A 85 6.23 -19.15 25.88
C MET A 85 6.80 -18.11 26.84
N ASP A 86 8.10 -17.81 26.76
CA ASP A 86 8.75 -16.75 27.56
C ASP A 86 8.21 -15.36 27.20
N PHE A 87 7.79 -15.16 25.95
CA PHE A 87 7.08 -13.97 25.47
C PHE A 87 5.58 -13.93 25.85
N GLY A 88 5.07 -14.94 26.56
CA GLY A 88 3.71 -14.97 27.11
C GLY A 88 2.66 -15.68 26.25
N PHE A 89 3.07 -16.41 25.20
CA PHE A 89 2.13 -17.22 24.43
C PHE A 89 1.76 -18.49 25.19
N SER A 90 0.45 -18.76 25.32
CA SER A 90 -0.03 -19.97 25.99
C SER A 90 0.14 -21.23 25.10
N PRO A 91 0.28 -22.43 25.69
CA PRO A 91 0.39 -23.67 24.92
C PRO A 91 -0.79 -23.92 23.97
N SER A 92 -2.00 -23.49 24.35
CA SER A 92 -3.20 -23.61 23.51
C SER A 92 -3.14 -22.71 22.27
N GLN A 93 -2.57 -21.49 22.39
CA GLN A 93 -2.33 -20.59 21.25
C GLN A 93 -1.27 -21.16 20.31
N LEU A 94 -0.16 -21.67 20.88
CA LEU A 94 0.92 -22.29 20.09
C LEU A 94 0.47 -23.56 19.36
N GLY A 95 -0.47 -24.31 19.94
CA GLY A 95 -1.09 -25.46 19.31
C GLY A 95 -1.95 -25.11 18.08
N GLN A 96 -2.60 -23.94 18.09
CA GLN A 96 -3.44 -23.48 16.98
C GLN A 96 -2.63 -22.84 15.83
N MET A 97 -1.48 -22.23 16.13
CA MET A 97 -0.63 -21.53 15.15
C MET A 97 0.13 -22.47 14.20
N GLY A 98 0.33 -23.75 14.58
CA GLY A 98 1.17 -24.67 13.82
C GLY A 98 2.67 -24.31 13.88
N PRO A 99 3.51 -24.94 13.05
CA PRO A 99 4.91 -24.53 12.91
C PRO A 99 4.98 -23.17 12.19
N VAL A 100 5.68 -22.20 12.78
CA VAL A 100 5.87 -20.87 12.21
C VAL A 100 7.36 -20.63 11.98
N GLU A 101 7.73 -20.32 10.74
CA GLU A 101 9.08 -19.94 10.37
C GLU A 101 9.18 -18.42 10.37
N VAL A 102 9.99 -17.87 11.28
CA VAL A 102 10.13 -16.40 11.44
C VAL A 102 11.51 -15.99 10.96
N HIS A 103 11.58 -15.18 9.90
CA HIS A 103 12.83 -14.56 9.45
C HIS A 103 12.95 -13.14 10.01
N ARG A 104 14.15 -12.79 10.49
CA ARG A 104 14.42 -11.52 11.17
C ARG A 104 15.36 -10.72 10.30
N TYR A 105 14.93 -9.51 9.95
CA TYR A 105 15.69 -8.59 9.12
C TYR A 105 16.11 -7.40 9.97
N ARG A 106 17.33 -6.92 9.78
CA ARG A 106 17.78 -5.67 10.41
C ARG A 106 17.28 -4.50 9.57
N LEU A 107 16.47 -3.62 10.15
CA LEU A 107 15.96 -2.45 9.45
C LEU A 107 16.82 -1.24 9.79
N ARG A 108 17.41 -0.61 8.76
CA ARG A 108 17.84 0.78 8.83
C ARG A 108 16.74 1.63 8.19
N PRO A 109 16.07 2.50 8.96
CA PRO A 109 14.99 3.32 8.43
C PRO A 109 15.53 4.24 7.34
N GLY A 110 14.65 4.54 6.38
CA GLY A 110 14.88 5.49 5.31
C GLY A 110 13.65 6.36 5.12
N GLU A 111 13.64 7.17 4.07
CA GLU A 111 12.52 8.04 3.74
C GLU A 111 11.36 7.24 3.12
N ASP A 112 10.14 7.74 3.30
CA ASP A 112 8.94 7.13 2.73
C ASP A 112 8.94 7.32 1.19
N VAL A 113 8.70 6.24 0.47
CA VAL A 113 8.61 6.23 -1.00
C VAL A 113 7.16 6.10 -1.47
N SER A 114 6.20 6.23 -0.55
CA SER A 114 4.78 6.18 -0.91
C SER A 114 4.37 7.38 -1.76
N CYS A 115 3.23 7.24 -2.44
CA CYS A 115 2.61 8.33 -3.20
C CYS A 115 2.19 9.53 -2.33
N LEU A 116 2.26 9.43 -1.00
CA LEU A 116 2.02 10.53 -0.07
C LEU A 116 3.25 11.41 0.15
N ASN A 117 4.45 10.92 -0.21
CA ASN A 117 5.65 11.74 -0.14
C ASN A 117 5.83 12.53 -1.45
N LEU A 118 5.56 13.83 -1.39
CA LEU A 118 5.73 14.75 -2.52
C LEU A 118 7.21 15.08 -2.80
N HIS A 119 8.09 14.80 -1.84
CA HIS A 119 9.53 15.03 -1.97
C HIS A 119 10.22 13.83 -2.62
N ARG A 120 11.30 14.09 -3.36
CA ARG A 120 12.16 13.02 -3.88
C ARG A 120 12.94 12.41 -2.70
N PRO A 121 12.75 11.12 -2.39
CA PRO A 121 13.46 10.49 -1.29
C PRO A 121 14.95 10.34 -1.65
N GLY A 122 15.83 10.79 -0.76
CA GLY A 122 17.29 10.73 -0.88
C GLY A 122 17.92 9.62 -0.03
N GLN A 123 17.19 9.06 0.94
CA GLN A 123 17.70 8.02 1.83
C GLN A 123 16.87 6.73 1.69
N PRO A 124 17.40 5.68 1.05
CA PRO A 124 16.67 4.43 0.90
C PRO A 124 16.56 3.68 2.24
N ARG A 125 15.43 2.99 2.42
CA ARG A 125 15.27 1.98 3.48
C ARG A 125 16.19 0.79 3.17
N ILE A 126 16.99 0.36 4.14
CA ILE A 126 17.92 -0.77 3.98
C ILE A 126 17.52 -1.91 4.91
N LEU A 127 17.40 -3.12 4.36
CA LEU A 127 17.16 -4.35 5.11
C LEU A 127 18.42 -5.22 5.09
N GLY A 128 18.94 -5.55 6.28
CA GLY A 128 19.95 -6.58 6.45
C GLY A 128 19.30 -7.96 6.42
N VAL A 129 19.59 -8.71 5.36
CA VAL A 129 19.05 -10.05 5.11
C VAL A 129 19.89 -11.09 5.86
N PRO A 130 19.29 -12.01 6.65
CA PRO A 130 20.04 -13.06 7.34
C PRO A 130 20.43 -14.19 6.36
N GLU A 131 21.53 -14.89 6.63
CA GLU A 131 22.03 -16.00 5.80
C GLU A 131 20.96 -17.07 5.52
N ARG A 132 20.15 -17.43 6.53
CA ARG A 132 19.04 -18.37 6.34
C ARG A 132 18.03 -17.95 5.26
N THR A 133 17.81 -16.65 5.05
CA THR A 133 16.96 -16.16 3.95
C THR A 133 17.70 -16.29 2.63
N VAL A 134 18.98 -15.91 2.61
CA VAL A 134 19.84 -16.02 1.42
C VAL A 134 19.84 -17.48 0.94
N ASP A 135 20.09 -18.43 1.84
CA ASP A 135 20.15 -19.86 1.51
C ASP A 135 18.81 -20.44 1.06
N ARG A 136 17.71 -20.00 1.68
CA ARG A 136 16.36 -20.44 1.31
C ARG A 136 15.94 -19.90 -0.07
N GLY A 137 16.38 -18.70 -0.42
CA GLY A 137 15.91 -17.98 -1.61
C GLY A 137 14.42 -17.64 -1.54
N GLY A 138 13.78 -17.63 -2.71
CA GLY A 138 12.34 -17.41 -2.88
C GLY A 138 11.96 -16.02 -3.42
N PHE A 139 12.92 -15.10 -3.54
CA PHE A 139 12.71 -13.83 -4.24
C PHE A 139 13.09 -13.96 -5.71
N GLU A 140 12.18 -13.58 -6.58
CA GLU A 140 12.41 -13.53 -8.03
C GLU A 140 13.04 -12.19 -8.40
N PHE A 141 14.02 -12.22 -9.30
CA PHE A 141 14.70 -11.03 -9.80
C PHE A 141 14.34 -10.81 -11.27
N GLN A 142 13.97 -9.58 -11.62
CA GLN A 142 13.68 -9.21 -13.00
C GLN A 142 14.94 -9.20 -13.87
N ALA A 143 16.08 -8.86 -13.28
CA ALA A 143 17.39 -8.88 -13.92
C ALA A 143 18.46 -9.18 -12.86
N VAL A 144 19.51 -9.89 -13.28
CA VAL A 144 20.69 -10.17 -12.48
C VAL A 144 21.93 -9.61 -13.18
N ALA A 145 22.92 -9.21 -12.41
CA ALA A 145 24.19 -8.72 -12.97
C ALA A 145 24.97 -9.87 -13.63
N GLU A 146 25.87 -9.54 -14.56
CA GLU A 146 26.75 -10.53 -15.19
C GLU A 146 27.61 -11.23 -14.13
N GLY A 147 27.69 -12.57 -14.21
CA GLY A 147 28.47 -13.38 -13.28
C GLY A 147 27.75 -13.76 -11.97
N VAL A 148 26.50 -13.32 -11.76
CA VAL A 148 25.67 -13.72 -10.62
C VAL A 148 24.89 -15.00 -10.94
N ASP A 149 24.77 -15.90 -9.96
CA ASP A 149 23.98 -17.12 -10.09
C ASP A 149 22.49 -16.77 -10.25
N VAL A 150 21.89 -17.20 -11.37
CA VAL A 150 20.47 -16.98 -11.67
C VAL A 150 19.57 -17.77 -10.72
N GLN A 151 20.03 -18.92 -10.19
CA GLN A 151 19.22 -19.74 -9.29
C GLN A 151 19.07 -19.11 -7.91
N ASN A 152 20.12 -18.45 -7.40
CA ASN A 152 20.07 -17.70 -6.17
C ASN A 152 20.92 -16.42 -6.25
N PRO A 153 20.34 -15.31 -6.74
CA PRO A 153 21.08 -14.08 -6.99
C PRO A 153 21.57 -13.35 -5.74
N TRP A 154 21.24 -13.87 -4.55
CA TRP A 154 21.71 -13.35 -3.27
C TRP A 154 23.10 -13.89 -2.89
N ARG A 155 23.61 -14.89 -3.60
CA ARG A 155 24.95 -15.49 -3.39
C ARG A 155 26.00 -14.95 -4.34
#